data_AF-A0AAJ0SBR9-F1
#
_entry.id   AF-A0AAJ0SBR9-F1
#
_cell.length_a   1.000
_cell.length_b   1.000
_cell.length_c   1.000
_cell.angle_alpha   90.00
_cell.angle_beta   90.00
_cell.angle_gamma   90.00
#
_symmetry.space_group_name_H-M   'P 1'
#
loop_
_entity.id
_entity.type
_entity.pdbx_description
1 polymer ?
#
loop_
_entity_poly.entity_id
_entity_poly.type
_entity_poly.pdbx_seq_one_letter_code
_entity_poly.pdbx_strand_id
1 'polypeptide(L)'
;MSIPLILFVLFLIAIVSCKRNTADTIYSVSYSIENGGKGAASFSLLISKDSTKYLWANYKETKTRSEVTSSDRWKKIINSIKLVDFKHINSGKRRIQYDSSDVVITINADKEYKLINREEDSVNYTKIKPLEILLKQEYKKLDSLALHL
;
A
#
# COMPACT_ATOMS: atom_id res chain seq x y z
N MET A 1 -12.48 -16.68 58.75
CA MET A 1 -13.23 -16.31 57.53
C MET A 1 -12.23 -16.14 56.40
N SER A 2 -12.01 -17.19 55.63
CA SER A 2 -11.05 -17.27 54.54
C SER A 2 -11.84 -17.26 53.22
N ILE A 3 -11.84 -16.12 52.55
CA ILE A 3 -12.38 -15.99 51.19
C ILE A 3 -11.50 -16.86 50.28
N PRO A 4 -12.04 -17.77 49.47
CA PRO A 4 -11.21 -18.67 48.69
C PRO A 4 -10.56 -17.88 47.55
N LEU A 5 -9.24 -17.69 47.67
CA LEU A 5 -8.32 -17.08 46.70
C LEU A 5 -8.39 -17.71 45.28
N ILE A 6 -9.09 -18.84 45.15
CA ILE A 6 -9.17 -19.66 43.93
C ILE A 6 -10.16 -19.07 42.91
N LEU A 7 -11.11 -18.22 43.30
CA LEU A 7 -12.07 -17.63 42.35
C LEU A 7 -11.53 -16.42 41.56
N PHE A 8 -10.43 -15.81 42.01
CA PHE A 8 -9.87 -14.61 41.35
C PHE A 8 -8.87 -14.96 40.24
N VAL A 9 -8.30 -16.18 40.24
CA VAL A 9 -7.28 -16.59 39.27
C VAL A 9 -7.89 -17.03 37.92
N LEU A 10 -9.16 -17.44 37.89
CA LEU A 10 -9.84 -17.86 36.65
C LEU A 10 -10.34 -16.68 35.79
N PHE A 11 -10.40 -15.46 36.32
CA PHE A 11 -10.86 -14.28 35.55
C PHE A 11 -9.75 -13.63 34.71
N LEU A 12 -8.48 -14.00 34.92
CA LEU A 12 -7.34 -13.41 34.20
C LEU A 12 -6.96 -14.13 32.89
N ILE A 13 -7.57 -15.28 32.58
CA ILE A 13 -7.27 -16.05 31.36
C ILE A 13 -8.16 -15.62 30.17
N ALA A 14 -9.12 -14.72 30.40
CA ALA A 14 -9.99 -14.18 29.35
C ALA A 14 -9.40 -12.95 28.62
N ILE A 15 -8.07 -12.77 28.59
CA ILE A 15 -7.44 -11.95 27.56
C ILE A 15 -7.51 -12.73 26.25
N VAL A 16 -8.71 -12.69 25.67
CA VAL A 16 -8.98 -12.94 24.27
C VAL A 16 -7.87 -12.27 23.49
N SER A 17 -6.95 -13.08 22.97
CA SER A 17 -6.02 -12.66 21.94
C SER A 17 -6.88 -12.40 20.71
N CYS A 18 -7.49 -11.23 20.67
CA CYS A 18 -8.14 -10.70 19.50
C CYS A 18 -7.00 -10.43 18.53
N LYS A 19 -6.60 -11.48 17.79
CA LYS A 19 -5.73 -11.35 16.63
C LYS A 19 -6.49 -10.44 15.68
N ARG A 20 -6.28 -9.13 15.78
CA ARG A 20 -6.71 -8.18 14.77
C ARG A 20 -6.13 -8.73 13.47
N ASN A 21 -6.99 -9.11 12.53
CA ASN A 21 -6.53 -9.49 11.22
C ASN A 21 -5.76 -8.28 10.68
N THR A 22 -4.54 -8.50 10.18
CA THR A 22 -3.73 -7.44 9.56
C THR A 22 -4.52 -6.69 8.48
N ALA A 23 -5.50 -7.36 7.85
CA ALA A 23 -6.46 -6.80 6.92
C ALA A 23 -7.33 -5.65 7.49
N ASP A 24 -7.68 -5.69 8.78
CA ASP A 24 -8.52 -4.65 9.43
C ASP A 24 -7.73 -3.40 9.84
N THR A 25 -6.39 -3.44 9.71
CA THR A 25 -5.51 -2.32 10.07
C THR A 25 -5.05 -1.50 8.87
N ILE A 26 -5.29 -1.97 7.64
CA ILE A 26 -4.87 -1.27 6.42
C ILE A 26 -5.99 -0.34 5.96
N TYR A 27 -5.72 0.95 5.88
CA TYR A 27 -6.68 1.97 5.47
C TYR A 27 -6.60 2.27 3.97
N SER A 28 -5.39 2.33 3.42
CA SER A 28 -5.18 2.52 1.99
C SER A 28 -3.81 2.02 1.52
N VAL A 29 -3.72 1.78 0.22
CA VAL A 29 -2.49 1.39 -0.48
C VAL A 29 -2.34 2.31 -1.67
N SER A 30 -1.16 2.89 -1.85
CA SER A 30 -0.86 3.71 -3.03
C SER A 30 0.32 3.18 -3.82
N TYR A 31 0.26 3.41 -5.13
CA TYR A 31 1.32 3.17 -6.10
C TYR A 31 1.48 4.43 -6.93
N SER A 32 2.68 5.02 -6.95
CA SER A 32 2.99 6.17 -7.78
C SER A 32 4.24 5.96 -8.63
N ILE A 33 4.26 6.65 -9.76
CA ILE A 33 5.43 6.79 -10.63
C ILE A 33 5.72 8.29 -10.71
N GLU A 34 6.85 8.69 -10.16
CA GLU A 34 7.35 10.06 -10.18
C GLU A 34 8.43 10.14 -11.26
N ASN A 35 8.20 10.88 -12.34
CA ASN A 35 9.16 11.00 -13.44
C ASN A 35 9.96 12.30 -13.32
N GLY A 36 11.28 12.21 -13.54
CA GLY A 36 12.16 13.36 -13.69
C GLY A 36 12.06 13.98 -15.07
N GLY A 37 12.58 15.20 -15.22
CA GLY A 37 12.70 15.87 -16.51
C GLY A 37 11.72 17.02 -16.75
N LYS A 38 12.04 17.85 -17.75
CA LYS A 38 11.18 18.98 -18.13
C LYS A 38 9.90 18.47 -18.79
N GLY A 39 8.78 18.76 -18.15
CA GLY A 39 7.45 18.36 -18.62
C GLY A 39 7.07 16.92 -18.31
N ALA A 40 7.83 16.26 -17.43
CA ALA A 40 7.56 14.92 -16.96
C ALA A 40 6.18 14.82 -16.31
N ALA A 41 5.49 13.72 -16.59
CA ALA A 41 4.21 13.43 -15.98
C ALA A 41 4.38 12.52 -14.77
N SER A 42 3.64 12.76 -13.70
CA SER A 42 3.57 11.89 -12.54
C SER A 42 2.22 11.18 -12.48
N PHE A 43 2.23 9.98 -11.92
CA PHE A 43 1.08 9.10 -11.82
C PHE A 43 0.91 8.68 -10.37
N SER A 44 -0.32 8.66 -9.87
CA SER A 44 -0.65 8.14 -8.53
C SER A 44 -1.96 7.37 -8.56
N LEU A 45 -1.92 6.18 -7.98
CA LEU A 45 -3.06 5.32 -7.72
C LEU A 45 -3.19 5.18 -6.21
N LEU A 46 -4.34 5.55 -5.65
CA LEU A 46 -4.68 5.39 -4.24
C LEU A 46 -5.91 4.50 -4.13
N ILE A 47 -5.76 3.34 -3.49
CA ILE A 47 -6.84 2.37 -3.30
C ILE A 47 -7.17 2.28 -1.81
N SER A 48 -8.44 2.45 -1.48
CA SER A 48 -9.02 2.24 -0.16
C SER A 48 -10.19 1.26 -0.26
N LYS A 49 -10.75 0.87 0.89
CA LYS A 49 -11.95 0.04 0.95
C LYS A 49 -13.12 0.61 0.15
N ASP A 50 -13.27 1.94 0.17
CA ASP A 50 -14.46 2.60 -0.36
C ASP A 50 -14.22 3.22 -1.75
N SER A 51 -12.97 3.61 -2.06
CA SER A 51 -12.65 4.30 -3.30
C SER A 51 -11.27 3.99 -3.85
N THR A 52 -11.19 3.98 -5.17
CA THR A 52 -9.94 3.98 -5.93
C THR A 52 -9.84 5.33 -6.65
N LYS A 53 -8.75 6.06 -6.37
CA LYS A 53 -8.46 7.36 -6.96
C LYS A 53 -7.22 7.26 -7.83
N TYR A 54 -7.32 7.81 -9.02
CA TYR A 54 -6.25 7.94 -9.98
C TYR A 54 -5.97 9.42 -10.20
N LEU A 55 -4.68 9.76 -10.22
CA LEU A 55 -4.18 11.07 -10.55
C LEU A 55 -3.07 10.94 -11.58
N TRP A 56 -3.19 11.73 -12.62
CA TRP A 56 -2.12 12.00 -13.56
C TRP A 56 -1.88 13.50 -13.59
N ALA A 57 -0.63 13.92 -13.55
CA ALA A 57 -0.30 15.34 -13.59
C ALA A 57 0.98 15.57 -14.38
N ASN A 58 1.02 16.64 -15.15
CA ASN A 58 2.26 17.18 -15.71
C ASN A 58 2.29 18.70 -15.43
N TYR A 59 3.24 19.41 -16.05
CA TYR A 59 3.37 20.87 -15.89
C TYR A 59 2.20 21.70 -16.46
N LYS A 60 1.35 21.11 -17.32
CA LYS A 60 0.25 21.81 -18.00
C LYS A 60 -1.09 21.54 -17.36
N GLU A 61 -1.33 20.30 -16.95
CA GLU A 61 -2.65 19.86 -16.53
C GLU A 61 -2.58 18.75 -15.48
N THR A 62 -3.71 18.54 -14.82
CA THR A 62 -3.95 17.44 -13.91
C THR A 62 -5.26 16.77 -14.28
N LYS A 63 -5.22 15.44 -14.46
CA LYS A 63 -6.39 14.60 -14.69
C LYS A 63 -6.60 13.73 -13.46
N THR A 64 -7.83 13.72 -12.95
CA THR A 64 -8.23 12.86 -11.82
C THR A 64 -9.40 11.99 -12.18
N ARG A 65 -9.41 10.76 -11.69
CA ARG A 65 -10.55 9.85 -11.78
C ARG A 65 -10.76 9.17 -10.44
N SER A 66 -12.03 8.97 -10.07
CA SER A 66 -12.38 8.19 -8.89
C SER A 66 -13.43 7.15 -9.26
N GLU A 67 -13.32 5.98 -8.66
CA GLU A 67 -14.32 4.91 -8.77
C GLU A 67 -14.48 4.21 -7.43
N VAL A 68 -15.60 3.51 -7.23
CA VAL A 68 -15.82 2.71 -6.03
C VAL A 68 -14.93 1.47 -6.09
N THR A 69 -14.26 1.16 -4.97
CA THR A 69 -13.48 -0.08 -4.88
C THR A 69 -14.43 -1.24 -4.58
N SER A 70 -14.42 -2.29 -5.41
CA SER A 70 -15.19 -3.49 -5.09
C SER A 70 -14.58 -4.23 -3.89
N SER A 71 -15.43 -4.85 -3.07
CA SER A 71 -15.00 -5.60 -1.88
C SER A 71 -13.98 -6.69 -2.21
N ASP A 72 -14.19 -7.42 -3.32
CA ASP A 72 -13.28 -8.47 -3.76
C ASP A 72 -11.92 -7.93 -4.21
N ARG A 73 -11.92 -6.78 -4.91
CA ARG A 73 -10.68 -6.09 -5.29
C ARG A 73 -9.91 -5.64 -4.06
N TRP A 74 -10.59 -5.02 -3.09
CA TRP A 74 -9.98 -4.59 -1.83
C TRP A 74 -9.39 -5.77 -1.05
N LYS A 75 -10.17 -6.86 -0.88
CA LYS A 75 -9.72 -8.10 -0.24
C LYS A 75 -8.49 -8.69 -0.93
N LYS A 76 -8.47 -8.73 -2.27
CA LYS A 76 -7.33 -9.23 -3.03
C LYS A 76 -6.06 -8.44 -2.75
N ILE A 77 -6.16 -7.11 -2.66
CA ILE A 77 -5.04 -6.22 -2.34
C ILE A 77 -4.54 -6.48 -0.93
N ILE A 78 -5.39 -6.37 0.08
CA ILE A 78 -4.96 -6.49 1.49
C ILE A 78 -4.44 -7.89 1.83
N ASN A 79 -4.98 -8.94 1.19
CA ASN A 79 -4.48 -10.31 1.38
C ASN A 79 -3.08 -10.53 0.78
N SER A 80 -2.65 -9.70 -0.16
CA SER A 80 -1.29 -9.72 -0.70
C SER A 80 -0.27 -8.99 0.18
N ILE A 81 -0.74 -8.32 1.24
CA ILE A 81 0.10 -7.49 2.11
C ILE A 81 0.39 -8.24 3.42
N LYS A 82 1.68 -8.42 3.68
CA LYS A 82 2.19 -8.78 5.00
C LYS A 82 3.01 -7.61 5.52
N LEU A 83 2.44 -6.83 6.45
CA LEU A 83 3.09 -5.60 6.97
C LEU A 83 4.49 -5.85 7.55
N VAL A 84 4.77 -7.06 8.05
CA VAL A 84 6.10 -7.44 8.55
C VAL A 84 7.15 -7.41 7.44
N ASP A 85 6.80 -7.74 6.19
CA ASP A 85 7.74 -7.75 5.08
C ASP A 85 8.22 -6.32 4.74
N PHE A 86 7.37 -5.32 4.96
CA PHE A 86 7.71 -3.89 4.77
C PHE A 86 8.61 -3.32 5.87
N LYS A 87 8.74 -3.98 7.03
CA LYS A 87 9.63 -3.52 8.11
C LYS A 87 11.11 -3.80 7.81
N HIS A 88 11.39 -4.71 6.89
CA HIS A 88 12.74 -5.23 6.62
C HIS A 88 13.30 -4.82 5.27
N ILE A 89 12.53 -4.09 4.46
CA ILE A 89 12.95 -3.61 3.14
C ILE A 89 13.36 -2.16 3.30
N ASN A 90 14.59 -1.81 2.88
CA ASN A 90 14.94 -0.40 2.78
C ASN A 90 14.47 0.16 1.43
N SER A 91 14.27 1.47 1.40
CA SER A 91 14.04 2.15 0.13
C SER A 91 15.34 2.20 -0.68
N GLY A 92 15.23 1.97 -1.99
CA GLY A 92 16.30 2.26 -2.93
C GLY A 92 16.55 3.76 -3.09
N LYS A 93 17.64 4.09 -3.80
CA LYS A 93 17.99 5.49 -4.10
C LYS A 93 16.93 6.13 -5.00
N ARG A 94 16.57 7.39 -4.73
CA ARG A 94 15.81 8.25 -5.65
C ARG A 94 16.64 8.56 -6.90
N ARG A 95 15.97 8.64 -8.04
CA ARG A 95 16.59 8.77 -9.36
C ARG A 95 15.97 9.89 -10.18
N ILE A 96 14.96 10.58 -9.66
CA ILE A 96 14.29 11.70 -10.34
C ILE A 96 15.26 12.81 -10.78
N GLN A 97 16.33 13.04 -10.03
CA GLN A 97 17.38 14.03 -10.33
C GLN A 97 18.26 13.67 -11.56
N TYR A 98 18.17 12.42 -12.03
CA TYR A 98 18.90 11.90 -13.19
C TYR A 98 17.96 11.66 -14.38
N ASP A 99 16.86 12.41 -14.46
CA ASP A 99 15.83 12.25 -15.51
C ASP A 99 15.27 10.82 -15.59
N SER A 100 15.21 10.15 -14.44
CA SER A 100 14.69 8.78 -14.31
C SER A 100 13.37 8.76 -13.55
N SER A 101 12.75 7.59 -13.50
CA SER A 101 11.48 7.37 -12.80
C SER A 101 11.72 6.75 -11.43
N ASP A 102 11.02 7.26 -10.43
CA ASP A 102 10.91 6.64 -9.11
C ASP A 102 9.54 5.96 -8.97
N VAL A 103 9.55 4.69 -8.54
CA VAL A 103 8.32 3.97 -8.17
C VAL A 103 8.17 4.06 -6.66
N VAL A 104 7.00 4.45 -6.18
CA VAL A 104 6.72 4.53 -4.74
C VAL A 104 5.50 3.69 -4.40
N ILE A 105 5.65 2.84 -3.39
CA ILE A 105 4.54 2.09 -2.79
C ILE A 105 4.37 2.56 -1.36
N THR A 106 3.17 2.97 -1.00
CA THR A 106 2.83 3.36 0.37
C THR A 106 1.66 2.53 0.87
N ILE A 107 1.76 2.02 2.10
CA ILE A 107 0.67 1.38 2.81
C ILE A 107 0.37 2.22 4.04
N ASN A 108 -0.84 2.77 4.09
CA ASN A 108 -1.34 3.48 5.27
C ASN A 108 -2.09 2.47 6.14
N ALA A 109 -1.57 2.25 7.32
CA ALA A 109 -2.19 1.46 8.38
C ALA A 109 -2.12 2.24 9.70
N ASP A 110 -2.10 1.56 10.85
CA ASP A 110 -1.78 2.18 12.15
C ASP A 110 -0.48 3.02 12.11
N LYS A 111 0.42 2.71 11.16
CA LYS A 111 1.53 3.56 10.74
C LYS A 111 1.71 3.51 9.22
N GLU A 112 2.44 4.49 8.69
CA GLU A 112 2.83 4.50 7.27
C GLU A 112 4.01 3.54 7.02
N TYR A 113 3.91 2.76 5.94
CA TYR A 113 5.01 1.99 5.37
C TYR A 113 5.25 2.49 3.95
N LYS A 114 6.44 3.03 3.68
CA LYS A 114 6.77 3.63 2.39
C LYS A 114 8.03 3.01 1.83
N LEU A 115 7.96 2.58 0.58
CA LEU A 115 9.08 2.06 -0.19
C LEU A 115 9.26 2.88 -1.46
N ILE A 116 10.47 3.40 -1.64
CA ILE A 116 10.87 4.11 -2.85
C ILE A 116 11.84 3.24 -3.61
N ASN A 117 11.53 2.96 -4.87
CA ASN A 117 12.27 2.10 -5.76
C ASN A 117 12.51 0.69 -5.20
N ARG A 118 13.08 -0.14 -6.06
CA ARG A 118 13.61 -1.45 -5.68
C ARG A 118 15.01 -1.21 -5.16
N GLU A 119 15.27 -1.59 -3.91
CA GLU A 119 16.64 -1.75 -3.45
C GLU A 119 17.28 -2.96 -4.17
N GLU A 120 18.61 -3.01 -4.20
CA GLU A 120 19.36 -4.20 -4.65
C GLU A 120 19.19 -5.41 -3.70
N ASP A 121 18.44 -5.25 -2.60
CA ASP A 121 17.98 -6.34 -1.72
C ASP A 121 16.90 -7.19 -2.41
N SER A 122 17.34 -7.96 -3.39
CA SER A 122 16.53 -8.91 -4.16
C SER A 122 15.81 -9.93 -3.26
N VAL A 123 16.36 -10.26 -2.09
CA VAL A 123 15.80 -11.28 -1.19
C VAL A 123 14.54 -10.74 -0.50
N ASN A 124 14.62 -9.58 0.14
CA ASN A 124 13.45 -9.02 0.82
C ASN A 124 12.45 -8.41 -0.17
N TYR A 125 12.91 -7.86 -1.28
CA TYR A 125 12.02 -7.29 -2.30
C TYR A 125 11.13 -8.35 -2.98
N THR A 126 11.62 -9.60 -3.11
CA THR A 126 10.82 -10.70 -3.67
C THR A 126 9.53 -10.96 -2.88
N LYS A 127 9.51 -10.64 -1.58
CA LYS A 127 8.34 -10.83 -0.70
C LYS A 127 7.18 -9.90 -1.06
N ILE A 128 7.46 -8.70 -1.57
CA ILE A 128 6.44 -7.69 -1.94
C ILE A 128 6.15 -7.65 -3.44
N LYS A 129 6.91 -8.37 -4.25
CA LYS A 129 6.74 -8.45 -5.71
C LYS A 129 5.31 -8.80 -6.15
N PRO A 130 4.57 -9.72 -5.49
CA PRO A 130 3.18 -9.97 -5.85
C PRO A 130 2.28 -8.74 -5.71
N LEU A 131 2.47 -7.94 -4.66
CA LEU A 131 1.74 -6.68 -4.47
C LEU A 131 2.12 -5.67 -5.55
N GLU A 132 3.41 -5.46 -5.82
CA GLU A 132 3.86 -4.52 -6.86
C GLU A 132 3.26 -4.87 -8.23
N ILE A 133 3.29 -6.15 -8.62
CA ILE A 133 2.69 -6.63 -9.88
C ILE A 133 1.19 -6.32 -9.91
N LEU A 134 0.49 -6.60 -8.81
CA LEU A 134 -0.95 -6.35 -8.70
C LEU A 134 -1.24 -4.85 -8.85
N LEU A 135 -0.56 -3.99 -8.11
CA LEU A 135 -0.75 -2.53 -8.17
C LEU A 135 -0.40 -1.98 -9.56
N LYS A 136 0.64 -2.50 -10.21
CA LYS A 136 0.99 -2.13 -11.58
C LYS A 136 -0.08 -2.52 -12.60
N GLN A 137 -0.72 -3.67 -12.42
CA GLN A 137 -1.86 -4.08 -13.26
C GLN A 137 -3.06 -3.16 -13.05
N GLU A 138 -3.37 -2.80 -11.80
CA GLU A 138 -4.44 -1.86 -11.46
C GLU A 138 -4.19 -0.48 -12.09
N TYR A 139 -2.95 0.00 -12.02
CA TYR A 139 -2.52 1.21 -12.71
C TYR A 139 -2.75 1.13 -14.23
N LYS A 140 -2.25 0.08 -14.90
CA LYS A 140 -2.35 -0.05 -16.37
C LYS A 140 -3.78 -0.04 -16.88
N LYS A 141 -4.73 -0.66 -16.15
CA LYS A 141 -6.15 -0.62 -16.50
C LYS A 141 -6.68 0.81 -16.54
N LEU A 142 -6.33 1.60 -15.53
CA LEU A 142 -6.80 2.98 -15.41
C LEU A 142 -6.11 3.91 -16.40
N ASP A 143 -4.82 3.70 -16.65
CA ASP A 143 -4.05 4.44 -17.65
C ASP A 143 -4.58 4.21 -19.07
N SER A 144 -4.88 2.96 -19.44
CA SER A 144 -5.51 2.64 -20.74
C SER A 144 -6.87 3.31 -20.92
N LEU A 145 -7.60 3.57 -19.83
CA LEU A 145 -8.88 4.27 -19.89
C LEU A 145 -8.71 5.80 -19.91
N ALA A 146 -7.59 6.33 -19.41
CA ALA A 146 -7.29 7.76 -19.40
C ALA A 146 -6.72 8.26 -20.73
N LEU A 147 -6.11 7.37 -21.54
CA LEU A 147 -5.65 7.67 -22.91
C LEU A 147 -6.79 7.86 -23.93
N HIS A 148 -8.04 7.61 -23.53
CA HIS A 148 -9.24 7.77 -24.36
C HIS A 148 -10.18 8.88 -23.86
N LEU A 149 -9.69 9.76 -22.97
CA LEU A 149 -10.37 10.98 -22.49
C LEU A 149 -9.52 12.23 -22.77
#